data_AF-A0A813XBU5-F1
#
_entry.id   AF-A0A813XBU5-F1
#
_cell.length_a   1.000
_cell.length_b   1.000
_cell.length_c   1.000
_cell.angle_alpha   90.00
_cell.angle_beta   90.00
_cell.angle_gamma   90.00
#
_symmetry.space_group_name_H-M   'P 1'
#
loop_
_entity.id
_entity.type
_entity.pdbx_description
1 polymer ?
#
loop_
_entity_poly.entity_id
_entity_poly.type
_entity_poly.pdbx_seq_one_letter_code
_entity_poly.pdbx_strand_id
1 'polypeptide(L)'
;MTIYITIPERYDEIYLRLSRQGARVLALGHRSLGILSNQQLREQYPTRSSVECNLDFCGFVVLSCPLKPDSKVMIRELRHSSHHLTMITGDNPLTACHVAKELHFTRKPLLVLTAPATRSDEWQWESVNKDTNLPIQPANIRDLTRHYDLCVTGEGFAYLSTLPISFLNTIMPHVKVFARVSPKQKEQVVIKLNNLGFVTLMCGDGTNDVAALKHAHVGVALLTGVAAKRAEQQQENITTSTSTVQPPAVAIVTPQQQVLTPAEIANRNREQAKKRLEELYKQMDESEQTIVRLGDASIAAPFTSRTSTIQCVCHIIKQGRCTLVTTLQMFKILALNALILAYSLSVLYLDGIKFSDGQHTLQGLLLAGCFLFISRSKPLKTLARERPLPNIFNLYTLISVLGQFAVHLTALIYVVNEAHKRIPPRPEEFADLEAEFSPNLVNSTVYIMSITLQIATFAVNYQGYPFMESLRSNKPLLYSIIFSFTLVLSLIFNLLPQLTEQFQIVLIPDDMRLIVFYVVIGDVILAYIIDRVLAFFIGQAKLKEY
;
A
#
# COMPACT_ATOMS: atom_id res chain seq x y z
N MET A 1 -30.29 39.68 -19.83
CA MET A 1 -31.53 38.88 -20.01
C MET A 1 -31.55 37.81 -18.95
N THR A 2 -32.63 37.68 -18.21
CA THR A 2 -32.84 36.59 -17.25
C THR A 2 -33.26 35.33 -17.99
N ILE A 3 -32.78 34.17 -17.52
CA ILE A 3 -33.12 32.87 -18.12
C ILE A 3 -34.60 32.54 -17.92
N TYR A 4 -35.15 32.86 -16.74
CA TYR A 4 -36.54 32.61 -16.38
C TYR A 4 -37.39 33.89 -16.44
N ILE A 5 -38.67 33.74 -16.78
CA ILE A 5 -39.67 34.83 -16.76
C ILE A 5 -40.00 35.20 -15.31
N THR A 6 -40.27 34.19 -14.48
CA THR A 6 -40.57 34.33 -13.06
C THR A 6 -39.73 33.33 -12.26
N ILE A 7 -39.13 33.79 -11.18
CA ILE A 7 -38.38 32.94 -10.25
C ILE A 7 -39.26 32.77 -9.01
N PRO A 8 -39.59 31.53 -8.60
CA PRO A 8 -40.37 31.30 -7.39
C PRO A 8 -39.67 31.85 -6.14
N GLU A 9 -40.43 32.39 -5.18
CA GLU A 9 -39.88 33.01 -3.96
C GLU A 9 -38.96 32.08 -3.16
N ARG A 10 -39.27 30.77 -3.13
CA ARG A 10 -38.51 29.75 -2.39
C ARG A 10 -37.47 29.01 -3.24
N TYR A 11 -37.16 29.51 -4.44
CA TYR A 11 -36.24 28.85 -5.37
C TYR A 11 -34.86 28.61 -4.72
N ASP A 12 -34.25 29.68 -4.19
CA ASP A 12 -32.90 29.61 -3.60
C ASP A 12 -32.88 28.81 -2.30
N GLU A 13 -33.92 28.96 -1.46
CA GLU A 13 -34.06 28.23 -0.20
C GLU A 13 -34.08 26.70 -0.45
N ILE A 14 -34.92 26.26 -1.40
CA ILE A 14 -35.09 24.83 -1.71
C ILE A 14 -33.83 24.27 -2.38
N TYR A 15 -33.26 25.00 -3.34
CA TYR A 15 -32.01 24.62 -4.02
C TYR A 15 -30.86 24.43 -3.02
N LEU A 16 -30.65 25.41 -2.14
CA LEU A 16 -29.58 25.38 -1.14
C LEU A 16 -29.80 24.24 -0.14
N ARG A 17 -31.04 24.05 0.32
CA ARG A 17 -31.37 22.96 1.25
C ARG A 17 -31.05 21.60 0.67
N LEU A 18 -31.48 21.33 -0.57
CA LEU A 18 -31.24 20.05 -1.24
C LEU A 18 -29.76 19.84 -1.57
N SER A 19 -29.05 20.89 -1.99
CA SER A 19 -27.62 20.82 -2.28
C SER A 19 -26.78 20.58 -1.02
N ARG A 20 -27.17 21.18 0.12
CA ARG A 20 -26.57 20.95 1.46
C ARG A 20 -26.83 19.53 1.99
N GLN A 21 -27.85 18.85 1.48
CA GLN A 21 -28.12 17.43 1.74
C GLN A 21 -27.34 16.49 0.80
N GLY A 22 -26.39 17.02 0.01
CA GLY A 22 -25.56 16.21 -0.87
C GLY A 22 -26.22 15.82 -2.19
N ALA A 23 -27.41 16.34 -2.48
CA ALA A 23 -28.08 16.05 -3.74
C ALA A 23 -27.56 16.94 -4.88
N ARG A 24 -27.51 16.40 -6.09
CA ARG A 24 -27.29 17.17 -7.30
C ARG A 24 -28.63 17.69 -7.80
N VAL A 25 -28.81 19.00 -7.74
CA VAL A 25 -30.06 19.68 -8.10
C VAL A 25 -29.94 20.27 -9.50
N LEU A 26 -30.86 19.92 -10.40
CA LEU A 26 -31.00 20.51 -11.73
C LEU A 26 -32.31 21.28 -11.82
N ALA A 27 -32.25 22.55 -12.21
CA ALA A 27 -33.44 23.36 -12.47
C ALA A 27 -33.94 23.09 -13.90
N LEU A 28 -35.24 22.83 -14.05
CA LEU A 28 -35.87 22.65 -15.35
C LEU A 28 -36.68 23.89 -15.71
N GLY A 29 -36.50 24.34 -16.96
CA GLY A 29 -37.30 25.38 -17.57
C GLY A 29 -37.79 24.95 -18.94
N HIS A 30 -38.96 25.41 -19.34
CA HIS A 30 -39.50 25.20 -20.68
C HIS A 30 -40.04 26.49 -21.27
N ARG A 31 -40.11 26.57 -22.60
CA ARG A 31 -40.78 27.66 -23.31
C ARG A 31 -41.46 27.08 -24.54
N SER A 32 -42.75 27.34 -24.69
CA SER A 32 -43.49 26.91 -25.87
C SER A 32 -43.25 27.89 -27.02
N LEU A 33 -42.72 27.40 -28.14
CA LEU A 33 -42.45 28.19 -29.34
C LEU A 33 -43.57 28.07 -30.40
N GLY A 34 -44.64 27.35 -30.08
CA GLY A 34 -45.71 27.04 -31.03
C GLY A 34 -45.31 25.95 -32.04
N ILE A 35 -46.09 25.80 -33.10
CA ILE A 35 -45.84 24.86 -34.21
C ILE A 35 -45.09 25.63 -35.31
N LEU A 36 -43.79 25.37 -35.44
CA LEU A 36 -42.92 25.99 -36.44
C LEU A 36 -42.29 24.92 -37.32
N SER A 37 -42.09 25.22 -38.61
CA SER A 37 -41.28 24.37 -39.48
C SER A 37 -39.78 24.50 -39.12
N ASN A 38 -38.98 23.48 -39.47
CA ASN A 38 -37.53 23.50 -39.24
C ASN A 38 -36.83 24.73 -39.84
N GLN A 39 -37.37 25.26 -40.95
CA GLN A 39 -36.83 26.45 -41.62
C GLN A 39 -37.15 27.72 -40.84
N GLN A 40 -38.41 27.89 -40.40
CA GLN A 40 -38.85 29.03 -39.59
C GLN A 40 -38.11 29.10 -38.25
N LEU A 41 -37.83 27.96 -37.63
CA LEU A 41 -37.12 27.90 -36.36
C LEU A 41 -35.68 28.42 -36.48
N ARG A 42 -34.99 28.12 -37.59
CA ARG A 42 -33.62 28.61 -37.86
C ARG A 42 -33.59 30.09 -38.21
N GLU A 43 -34.60 30.58 -38.92
CA GLU A 43 -34.70 32.00 -39.31
C GLU A 43 -35.05 32.88 -38.10
N GLN A 44 -35.98 32.43 -37.25
CA GLN A 44 -36.50 33.21 -36.13
C GLN A 44 -35.64 33.10 -34.86
N TYR A 45 -34.94 31.97 -34.67
CA TYR A 45 -34.07 31.70 -33.53
C TYR A 45 -32.67 31.23 -33.98
N PRO A 46 -31.87 32.12 -34.58
CA PRO A 46 -30.60 31.74 -35.21
C PRO A 46 -29.50 31.39 -34.19
N THR A 47 -29.65 31.75 -32.92
CA THR A 47 -28.63 31.57 -31.88
C THR A 47 -29.17 30.86 -30.65
N ARG A 48 -28.30 30.13 -29.93
CA ARG A 48 -28.66 29.44 -28.68
C ARG A 48 -29.29 30.40 -27.65
N SER A 49 -28.73 31.59 -27.50
CA SER A 49 -29.22 32.63 -26.59
C SER A 49 -30.63 33.14 -26.93
N SER A 50 -31.04 33.06 -28.20
CA SER A 50 -32.41 33.43 -28.61
C SER A 50 -33.47 32.41 -28.15
N VAL A 51 -33.04 31.16 -27.90
CA VAL A 51 -33.89 30.09 -27.37
C VAL A 51 -33.85 30.04 -25.84
N GLU A 52 -32.68 30.26 -25.24
CA GLU A 52 -32.43 30.19 -23.78
C GLU A 52 -32.75 31.51 -23.04
N CYS A 53 -33.92 32.08 -23.29
CA CYS A 53 -34.40 33.26 -22.58
C CYS A 53 -35.89 33.16 -22.28
N ASN A 54 -36.38 33.84 -21.25
CA ASN A 54 -37.81 33.87 -20.89
C ASN A 54 -38.42 32.45 -20.80
N LEU A 55 -37.77 31.54 -20.08
CA LEU A 55 -38.28 30.21 -19.78
C LEU A 55 -39.25 30.24 -18.58
N ASP A 56 -40.26 29.40 -18.59
CA ASP A 56 -41.10 29.11 -17.43
C ASP A 56 -40.43 28.05 -16.56
N PHE A 57 -40.34 28.29 -15.26
CA PHE A 57 -39.74 27.33 -14.33
C PHE A 57 -40.70 26.16 -14.07
N CYS A 58 -40.26 24.94 -14.37
CA CYS A 58 -41.07 23.73 -14.15
C CYS A 58 -40.87 23.14 -12.75
N GLY A 59 -39.64 23.16 -12.24
CA GLY A 59 -39.28 22.46 -11.01
C GLY A 59 -37.82 22.01 -10.96
N PHE A 60 -37.47 21.30 -9.89
CA PHE A 60 -36.14 20.71 -9.69
C PHE A 60 -36.14 19.21 -9.93
N VAL A 61 -35.10 18.71 -10.61
CA VAL A 61 -34.73 17.30 -10.63
C VAL A 61 -33.61 17.09 -9.63
N VAL A 62 -33.83 16.18 -8.69
CA VAL A 62 -32.89 15.88 -7.60
C VAL A 62 -32.29 14.51 -7.84
N LEU A 63 -30.97 14.48 -8.07
CA LEU A 63 -30.22 13.26 -8.27
C LEU A 63 -29.40 12.97 -7.01
N SER A 64 -29.63 11.80 -6.41
CA SER A 64 -28.83 11.30 -5.30
C SER A 64 -27.79 10.33 -5.82
N CYS A 65 -26.52 10.55 -5.46
CA CYS A 65 -25.43 9.63 -5.73
C CYS A 65 -25.06 8.94 -4.41
N PRO A 66 -25.53 7.70 -4.17
CA PRO A 66 -25.26 7.02 -2.92
C PRO A 66 -23.76 6.71 -2.78
N LEU A 67 -23.27 6.75 -1.55
CA LEU A 67 -21.92 6.32 -1.23
C LEU A 67 -21.79 4.80 -1.38
N LYS A 68 -20.59 4.35 -1.79
CA LYS A 68 -20.30 2.91 -1.78
C LYS A 68 -20.22 2.40 -0.34
N PRO A 69 -20.77 1.20 -0.04
CA PRO A 69 -20.91 0.71 1.32
C PRO A 69 -19.56 0.52 2.06
N ASP A 70 -18.48 0.22 1.32
CA ASP A 70 -17.13 0.03 1.84
C ASP A 70 -16.40 1.35 2.17
N SER A 71 -16.83 2.47 1.57
CA SER A 71 -16.09 3.74 1.61
C SER A 71 -15.90 4.25 3.03
N LYS A 72 -16.95 4.19 3.87
CA LYS A 72 -16.91 4.67 5.25
C LYS A 72 -15.93 3.88 6.11
N VAL A 73 -15.81 2.57 5.88
CA VAL A 73 -14.90 1.69 6.64
C VAL A 73 -13.45 1.96 6.21
N MET A 74 -13.19 2.05 4.91
CA MET A 74 -11.83 2.26 4.38
C MET A 74 -11.29 3.65 4.74
N ILE A 75 -12.10 4.71 4.61
CA ILE A 75 -11.72 6.07 5.03
C ILE A 75 -11.42 6.13 6.52
N ARG A 76 -12.20 5.42 7.35
CA ARG A 76 -11.94 5.32 8.80
C ARG A 76 -10.59 4.66 9.09
N GLU A 77 -10.25 3.57 8.38
CA GLU A 77 -8.96 2.88 8.53
C GLU A 77 -7.78 3.78 8.15
N LEU A 78 -7.85 4.45 7.00
CA LEU A 78 -6.81 5.37 6.53
C LEU A 78 -6.57 6.52 7.52
N ARG A 79 -7.66 7.09 8.06
CA ARG A 79 -7.61 8.16 9.05
C ARG A 79 -6.96 7.70 10.36
N HIS A 80 -7.23 6.49 10.81
CA HIS A 80 -6.61 5.93 12.02
C HIS A 80 -5.13 5.57 11.80
N SER A 81 -4.71 5.39 10.55
CA SER A 81 -3.33 5.08 10.16
C SER A 81 -2.44 6.32 9.93
N SER A 82 -2.81 7.50 10.45
CA SER A 82 -2.05 8.75 10.35
C SER A 82 -1.90 9.33 8.93
N HIS A 83 -2.80 9.00 8.00
CA HIS A 83 -2.81 9.60 6.66
C HIS A 83 -3.60 10.91 6.64
N HIS A 84 -3.12 11.87 5.84
CA HIS A 84 -3.89 13.06 5.51
C HIS A 84 -4.81 12.73 4.34
N LEU A 85 -6.12 12.89 4.53
CA LEU A 85 -7.12 12.65 3.50
C LEU A 85 -7.63 13.99 2.95
N THR A 86 -7.61 14.11 1.63
CA THR A 86 -8.09 15.28 0.88
C THR A 86 -8.98 14.79 -0.26
N MET A 87 -10.13 15.43 -0.45
CA MET A 87 -11.04 15.18 -1.56
C MET A 87 -10.78 16.17 -2.69
N ILE A 88 -10.69 15.71 -3.94
CA ILE A 88 -10.50 16.56 -5.12
C ILE A 88 -11.59 16.21 -6.16
N THR A 89 -12.61 17.06 -6.28
CA THR A 89 -13.80 16.78 -7.11
C THR A 89 -14.16 17.95 -8.04
N GLY A 90 -14.81 17.61 -9.16
CA GLY A 90 -15.45 18.59 -10.06
C GLY A 90 -16.85 19.02 -9.62
N ASP A 91 -17.40 18.42 -8.55
CA ASP A 91 -18.75 18.70 -8.08
C ASP A 91 -18.88 20.06 -7.36
N ASN A 92 -20.13 20.48 -7.15
CA ASN A 92 -20.45 21.67 -6.38
C ASN A 92 -19.84 21.60 -4.95
N PRO A 93 -19.25 22.69 -4.43
CA PRO A 93 -18.68 22.74 -3.07
C PRO A 93 -19.64 22.29 -1.97
N LEU A 94 -20.94 22.59 -2.06
CA LEU A 94 -21.92 22.20 -1.04
C LEU A 94 -22.09 20.68 -0.97
N THR A 95 -22.20 20.03 -2.13
CA THR A 95 -22.29 18.58 -2.25
C THR A 95 -21.00 17.90 -1.77
N ALA A 96 -19.84 18.43 -2.20
CA ALA A 96 -18.54 17.92 -1.79
C ALA A 96 -18.34 18.02 -0.27
N CYS A 97 -18.71 19.14 0.35
CA CYS A 97 -18.66 19.34 1.80
C CYS A 97 -19.59 18.37 2.55
N HIS A 98 -20.79 18.10 2.00
CA HIS A 98 -21.71 17.12 2.57
C HIS A 98 -21.09 15.71 2.58
N VAL A 99 -20.58 15.25 1.44
CA VAL A 99 -19.94 13.92 1.32
C VAL A 99 -18.70 13.82 2.21
N ALA A 100 -17.88 14.86 2.26
CA ALA A 100 -16.71 14.91 3.13
C ALA A 100 -17.09 14.79 4.62
N LYS A 101 -18.20 15.42 5.03
CA LYS A 101 -18.75 15.31 6.39
C LYS A 101 -19.27 13.90 6.68
N GLU A 102 -19.99 13.29 5.74
CA GLU A 102 -20.56 11.94 5.89
C GLU A 102 -19.48 10.85 5.98
N LEU A 103 -18.43 10.97 5.17
CA LEU A 103 -17.25 10.10 5.21
C LEU A 103 -16.28 10.45 6.36
N HIS A 104 -16.55 11.51 7.11
CA HIS A 104 -15.73 11.99 8.22
C HIS A 104 -14.27 12.33 7.83
N PHE A 105 -14.10 12.96 6.66
CA PHE A 105 -12.83 13.64 6.27
C PHE A 105 -12.52 14.80 7.20
N THR A 106 -13.58 15.47 7.68
CA THR A 106 -13.52 16.63 8.57
C THR A 106 -14.11 16.30 9.93
N ARG A 107 -13.54 16.93 10.97
CA ARG A 107 -14.11 16.91 12.34
C ARG A 107 -14.55 18.32 12.76
N LYS A 108 -14.03 19.32 12.07
CA LYS A 108 -14.27 20.73 12.34
C LYS A 108 -15.34 21.27 11.39
N PRO A 109 -15.98 22.39 11.73
CA PRO A 109 -16.77 23.14 10.75
C PRO A 109 -15.93 23.46 9.51
N LEU A 110 -16.54 23.29 8.33
CA LEU A 110 -15.92 23.53 7.02
C LEU A 110 -16.21 24.97 6.57
N LEU A 111 -15.17 25.68 6.15
CA LEU A 111 -15.27 26.99 5.51
C LEU A 111 -14.95 26.87 4.03
N VAL A 112 -15.79 27.46 3.19
CA VAL A 112 -15.63 27.51 1.74
C VAL A 112 -15.04 28.86 1.35
N LEU A 113 -14.02 28.85 0.48
CA LEU A 113 -13.51 30.07 -0.12
C LEU A 113 -14.47 30.55 -1.22
N THR A 114 -15.21 31.61 -0.93
CA THR A 114 -16.24 32.17 -1.82
C THR A 114 -15.72 33.42 -2.53
N ALA A 115 -16.00 33.51 -3.84
CA ALA A 115 -15.70 34.68 -4.64
C ALA A 115 -16.60 35.86 -4.24
N PRO A 116 -16.13 37.11 -4.36
CA PRO A 116 -16.92 38.29 -4.04
C PRO A 116 -18.18 38.40 -4.92
N ALA A 117 -19.33 38.71 -4.30
CA ALA A 117 -20.62 38.82 -5.00
C ALA A 117 -20.70 40.10 -5.86
N THR A 118 -20.02 41.16 -5.42
CA THR A 118 -19.88 42.42 -6.15
C THR A 118 -18.41 42.77 -6.36
N ARG A 119 -18.07 43.53 -7.42
CA ARG A 119 -16.68 43.93 -7.74
C ARG A 119 -15.96 44.71 -6.62
N SER A 120 -16.71 45.23 -5.65
CA SER A 120 -16.22 45.95 -4.48
C SER A 120 -15.87 45.06 -3.28
N ASP A 121 -16.28 43.78 -3.29
CA ASP A 121 -16.03 42.89 -2.15
C ASP A 121 -14.70 42.16 -2.29
N GLU A 122 -14.11 41.82 -1.15
CA GLU A 122 -12.92 40.97 -1.08
C GLU A 122 -13.30 39.49 -0.98
N TRP A 123 -12.34 38.61 -1.29
CA TRP A 123 -12.50 37.17 -1.08
C TRP A 123 -12.66 36.86 0.42
N GLN A 124 -13.55 35.93 0.75
CA GLN A 124 -13.86 35.57 2.13
C GLN A 124 -14.08 34.08 2.33
N TRP A 125 -13.80 33.62 3.54
CA TRP A 125 -14.13 32.28 4.01
C TRP A 125 -15.54 32.28 4.59
N GLU A 126 -16.44 31.52 3.98
CA GLU A 126 -17.85 31.46 4.34
C GLU A 126 -18.22 30.05 4.82
N SER A 127 -18.97 29.95 5.91
CA SER A 127 -19.52 28.68 6.38
C SER A 127 -20.56 28.11 5.40
N VAL A 128 -20.68 26.78 5.32
CA VAL A 128 -21.68 26.09 4.48
C VAL A 128 -23.11 26.59 4.76
N ASN A 129 -23.39 26.98 6.01
CA ASN A 129 -24.69 27.52 6.43
C ASN A 129 -24.85 29.04 6.20
N LYS A 130 -23.75 29.75 5.91
CA LYS A 130 -23.63 31.21 5.83
C LYS A 130 -23.68 31.97 7.17
N ASP A 131 -23.47 31.26 8.28
CA ASP A 131 -23.54 31.85 9.63
C ASP A 131 -22.23 32.56 10.04
N THR A 132 -21.13 32.31 9.32
CA THR A 132 -19.80 32.79 9.71
C THR A 132 -19.02 33.18 8.47
N ASN A 133 -18.53 34.42 8.46
CA ASN A 133 -17.70 34.99 7.41
C ASN A 133 -16.39 35.47 8.03
N LEU A 134 -15.26 35.02 7.48
CA LEU A 134 -13.92 35.42 7.90
C LEU A 134 -13.17 36.00 6.70
N PRO A 135 -12.31 37.02 6.92
CA PRO A 135 -11.49 37.58 5.86
C PRO A 135 -10.49 36.55 5.31
N ILE A 136 -10.09 36.69 4.03
CA ILE A 136 -9.14 35.77 3.37
C ILE A 136 -7.83 35.59 4.15
N GLN A 137 -7.27 36.69 4.64
CA GLN A 137 -6.06 36.73 5.46
C GLN A 137 -6.44 37.06 6.91
N PRO A 138 -6.79 36.04 7.72
CA PRO A 138 -6.94 36.27 9.14
C PRO A 138 -5.59 36.66 9.75
N ALA A 139 -5.62 37.47 10.81
CA ALA A 139 -4.41 37.90 11.54
C ALA A 139 -3.52 36.72 11.99
N ASN A 140 -4.12 35.53 12.17
CA ASN A 140 -3.40 34.29 12.44
C ASN A 140 -4.02 33.10 11.69
N ILE A 141 -3.31 32.60 10.67
CA ILE A 141 -3.73 31.41 9.89
C ILE A 141 -3.81 30.16 10.78
N ARG A 142 -2.98 30.07 11.82
CA ARG A 142 -3.00 28.92 12.74
C ARG A 142 -4.31 28.85 13.52
N ASP A 143 -4.91 29.99 13.86
CA ASP A 143 -6.19 30.00 14.58
C ASP A 143 -7.34 29.56 13.68
N LEU A 144 -7.29 29.94 12.39
CA LEU A 144 -8.21 29.45 11.37
C LEU A 144 -8.13 27.92 11.25
N THR A 145 -6.93 27.37 11.04
CA THR A 145 -6.74 25.93 10.79
C THR A 145 -6.90 25.08 12.03
N ARG A 146 -6.81 25.68 13.24
CA ARG A 146 -7.15 25.03 14.51
C ARG A 146 -8.65 24.86 14.68
N HIS A 147 -9.48 25.82 14.30
CA HIS A 147 -10.92 25.78 14.54
C HIS A 147 -11.74 25.27 13.35
N TYR A 148 -11.22 25.42 12.12
CA TYR A 148 -11.94 25.13 10.88
C TYR A 148 -11.14 24.22 9.95
N ASP A 149 -11.86 23.38 9.21
CA ASP A 149 -11.33 22.69 8.03
C ASP A 149 -11.66 23.53 6.78
N LEU A 150 -10.82 23.48 5.75
CA LEU A 150 -10.97 24.38 4.58
C LEU A 150 -11.45 23.64 3.32
N CYS A 151 -12.34 24.29 2.57
CA CYS A 151 -12.79 23.90 1.24
C CYS A 151 -12.45 25.01 0.23
N VAL A 152 -11.71 24.67 -0.82
CA VAL A 152 -11.28 25.61 -1.85
C VAL A 152 -11.94 25.24 -3.19
N THR A 153 -12.57 26.21 -3.84
CA THR A 153 -13.15 26.03 -5.18
C THR A 153 -12.09 26.18 -6.27
N GLY A 154 -12.36 25.73 -7.50
CA GLY A 154 -11.44 25.95 -8.63
C GLY A 154 -11.09 27.42 -8.87
N GLU A 155 -12.06 28.33 -8.76
CA GLU A 155 -11.82 29.77 -8.84
C GLU A 155 -11.01 30.28 -7.63
N GLY A 156 -11.36 29.83 -6.42
CA GLY A 156 -10.61 30.15 -5.21
C GLY A 156 -9.16 29.68 -5.27
N PHE A 157 -8.88 28.52 -5.85
CA PHE A 157 -7.52 28.01 -6.03
C PHE A 157 -6.72 28.84 -7.04
N ALA A 158 -7.37 29.32 -8.11
CA ALA A 158 -6.74 30.22 -9.07
C ALA A 158 -6.39 31.56 -8.41
N TYR A 159 -7.29 32.12 -7.60
CA TYR A 159 -7.03 33.32 -6.81
C TYR A 159 -5.94 33.12 -5.76
N LEU A 160 -5.97 32.05 -4.97
CA LEU A 160 -4.91 31.74 -4.01
C LEU A 160 -3.53 31.57 -4.67
N SER A 161 -3.50 31.25 -5.97
CA SER A 161 -2.26 31.17 -6.74
C SER A 161 -1.72 32.53 -7.20
N THR A 162 -2.49 33.61 -7.12
CA THR A 162 -1.99 34.98 -7.35
C THR A 162 -1.42 35.62 -6.09
N LEU A 163 -1.76 35.08 -4.91
CA LEU A 163 -1.22 35.50 -3.62
C LEU A 163 0.23 35.00 -3.41
N PRO A 164 0.97 35.55 -2.43
CA PRO A 164 2.33 35.11 -2.11
C PRO A 164 2.41 33.59 -1.89
N ILE A 165 3.43 32.97 -2.49
CA ILE A 165 3.64 31.51 -2.44
C ILE A 165 3.74 31.00 -0.99
N SER A 166 4.29 31.79 -0.07
CA SER A 166 4.38 31.45 1.36
C SER A 166 3.00 31.23 2.00
N PHE A 167 2.03 32.07 1.66
CA PHE A 167 0.65 31.96 2.16
C PHE A 167 -0.03 30.70 1.62
N LEU A 168 0.07 30.47 0.30
CA LEU A 168 -0.47 29.28 -0.32
C LEU A 168 0.13 28.01 0.28
N ASN A 169 1.46 27.95 0.40
CA ASN A 169 2.17 26.79 0.96
C ASN A 169 1.77 26.50 2.41
N THR A 170 1.41 27.53 3.18
CA THR A 170 0.91 27.37 4.56
C THR A 170 -0.52 26.82 4.57
N ILE A 171 -1.38 27.24 3.65
CA ILE A 171 -2.79 26.83 3.61
C ILE A 171 -2.99 25.44 3.00
N MET A 172 -2.24 25.11 1.95
CA MET A 172 -2.41 23.87 1.18
C MET A 172 -2.51 22.60 2.03
N PRO A 173 -1.68 22.37 3.06
CA PRO A 173 -1.77 21.19 3.94
C PRO A 173 -3.03 21.13 4.80
N HIS A 174 -3.77 22.24 4.96
CA HIS A 174 -4.98 22.30 5.76
C HIS A 174 -6.27 22.23 4.94
N VAL A 175 -6.17 22.28 3.61
CA VAL A 175 -7.33 22.13 2.72
C VAL A 175 -7.76 20.66 2.64
N LYS A 176 -9.01 20.41 3.03
CA LYS A 176 -9.61 19.06 3.04
C LYS A 176 -10.41 18.74 1.80
N VAL A 177 -10.99 19.77 1.17
CA VAL A 177 -11.84 19.60 0.00
C VAL A 177 -11.43 20.62 -1.07
N PHE A 178 -11.13 20.12 -2.26
CA PHE A 178 -11.04 20.91 -3.47
C PHE A 178 -12.26 20.58 -4.32
N ALA A 179 -13.12 21.57 -4.56
CA ALA A 179 -14.39 21.39 -5.26
C ALA A 179 -14.44 22.22 -6.54
N ARG A 180 -15.27 21.80 -7.50
CA ARG A 180 -15.42 22.46 -8.81
C ARG A 180 -14.07 22.73 -9.50
N VAL A 181 -13.11 21.82 -9.34
CA VAL A 181 -11.78 21.95 -9.94
C VAL A 181 -11.73 21.33 -11.34
N SER A 182 -11.01 21.97 -12.26
CA SER A 182 -10.75 21.42 -13.58
C SER A 182 -9.70 20.29 -13.54
N PRO A 183 -9.63 19.40 -14.54
CA PRO A 183 -8.60 18.35 -14.61
C PRO A 183 -7.18 18.87 -14.43
N LYS A 184 -6.85 20.01 -15.06
CA LYS A 184 -5.55 20.69 -14.93
C LYS A 184 -5.30 21.20 -13.50
N GLN A 185 -6.33 21.64 -12.79
CA GLN A 185 -6.20 22.05 -11.40
C GLN A 185 -5.99 20.86 -10.46
N LYS A 186 -6.57 19.68 -10.74
CA LYS A 186 -6.30 18.46 -9.96
C LYS A 186 -4.81 18.11 -9.98
N GLU A 187 -4.22 18.16 -11.17
CA GLU A 187 -2.78 17.97 -11.38
C GLU A 187 -1.96 19.00 -10.58
N GLN A 188 -2.31 20.30 -10.66
CA GLN A 188 -1.61 21.35 -9.93
C GLN A 188 -1.66 21.17 -8.41
N VAL A 189 -2.79 20.71 -7.86
CA VAL A 189 -2.91 20.43 -6.42
C VAL A 189 -1.93 19.33 -5.99
N VAL A 190 -1.87 18.22 -6.75
CA VAL A 190 -0.94 17.12 -6.46
C VAL A 190 0.51 17.56 -6.55
N ILE A 191 0.88 18.31 -7.60
CA ILE A 191 2.24 18.84 -7.78
C ILE A 191 2.63 19.78 -6.63
N LYS A 192 1.74 20.69 -6.22
CA LYS A 192 2.02 21.61 -5.11
C LYS A 192 2.21 20.86 -3.79
N LEU A 193 1.42 19.82 -3.51
CA LEU A 193 1.61 18.98 -2.33
C LEU A 193 2.94 18.19 -2.40
N ASN A 194 3.32 17.68 -3.57
CA ASN A 194 4.63 17.04 -3.77
C ASN A 194 5.78 18.00 -3.48
N ASN A 195 5.70 19.23 -4.01
CA ASN A 195 6.73 20.26 -3.82
C ASN A 195 6.88 20.70 -2.36
N LEU A 196 5.83 20.56 -1.54
CA LEU A 196 5.89 20.79 -0.10
C LEU A 196 6.55 19.64 0.68
N GLY A 197 6.94 18.56 -0.01
CA GLY A 197 7.58 17.39 0.58
C GLY A 197 6.62 16.31 1.07
N PHE A 198 5.34 16.36 0.67
CA PHE A 198 4.39 15.28 0.94
C PHE A 198 4.54 14.15 -0.09
N VAL A 199 4.46 12.91 0.40
CA VAL A 199 4.28 11.74 -0.47
C VAL A 199 2.78 11.60 -0.75
N THR A 200 2.40 11.73 -2.02
CA THR A 200 1.00 11.74 -2.46
C THR A 200 0.57 10.40 -3.06
N LEU A 201 -0.65 9.99 -2.72
CA LEU A 201 -1.35 8.90 -3.39
C LEU A 201 -2.65 9.47 -3.96
N MET A 202 -2.88 9.27 -5.25
CA MET A 202 -4.11 9.68 -5.94
C MET A 202 -4.90 8.44 -6.33
N CYS A 203 -6.20 8.45 -6.04
CA CYS A 203 -7.13 7.40 -6.46
C CYS A 203 -8.28 8.04 -7.24
N GLY A 204 -8.55 7.53 -8.44
CA GLY A 204 -9.58 8.06 -9.35
C GLY A 204 -9.99 7.02 -10.39
N ASP A 205 -11.11 7.28 -11.06
CA ASP A 205 -11.71 6.41 -12.07
C ASP A 205 -11.87 7.09 -13.43
N GLY A 206 -11.91 8.42 -13.46
CA GLY A 206 -12.23 9.20 -14.65
C GLY A 206 -11.03 9.63 -15.49
N THR A 207 -11.30 9.94 -16.76
CA THR A 207 -10.34 10.60 -17.67
C THR A 207 -9.86 11.95 -17.12
N ASN A 208 -10.70 12.61 -16.31
CA ASN A 208 -10.40 13.87 -15.62
C ASN A 208 -9.27 13.75 -14.58
N ASP A 209 -8.92 12.55 -14.14
CA ASP A 209 -7.92 12.31 -13.09
C ASP A 209 -6.57 11.86 -13.65
N VAL A 210 -6.48 11.60 -14.97
CA VAL A 210 -5.29 11.05 -15.65
C VAL A 210 -4.00 11.80 -15.31
N ALA A 211 -4.00 13.13 -15.44
CA ALA A 211 -2.81 13.94 -15.18
C ALA A 211 -2.41 13.94 -13.69
N ALA A 212 -3.40 13.95 -12.79
CA ALA A 212 -3.17 13.89 -11.34
C ALA A 212 -2.66 12.50 -10.91
N LEU A 213 -3.21 11.42 -11.48
CA LEU A 213 -2.76 10.05 -11.26
C LEU A 213 -1.30 9.85 -11.68
N LYS A 214 -0.91 10.45 -12.82
CA LYS A 214 0.46 10.38 -13.34
C LYS A 214 1.48 11.15 -12.47
N HIS A 215 1.09 12.29 -11.91
CA HIS A 215 1.99 13.12 -11.10
C HIS A 215 2.03 12.73 -9.61
N ALA A 216 1.08 11.93 -9.14
CA ALA A 216 1.14 11.37 -7.79
C ALA A 216 2.31 10.37 -7.68
N HIS A 217 2.93 10.29 -6.50
CA HIS A 217 3.97 9.27 -6.27
C HIS A 217 3.40 7.85 -6.41
N VAL A 218 2.13 7.68 -6.05
CA VAL A 218 1.35 6.45 -6.27
C VAL A 218 0.00 6.81 -6.89
N GLY A 219 -0.21 6.49 -8.16
CA GLY A 219 -1.52 6.58 -8.83
C GLY A 219 -2.27 5.25 -8.79
N VAL A 220 -3.55 5.28 -8.42
CA VAL A 220 -4.45 4.11 -8.38
C VAL A 220 -5.70 4.38 -9.21
N ALA A 221 -5.83 3.69 -10.34
CA ALA A 221 -7.03 3.74 -11.17
C ALA A 221 -8.05 2.70 -10.70
N LEU A 222 -9.31 3.09 -10.52
CA LEU A 222 -10.42 2.18 -10.26
C LEU A 222 -11.16 1.89 -11.57
N LEU A 223 -11.30 0.62 -11.93
CA LEU A 223 -12.17 0.26 -13.04
C LEU A 223 -13.63 0.39 -12.61
N THR A 224 -14.46 1.02 -13.44
CA THR A 224 -15.89 1.21 -13.20
C THR A 224 -16.76 0.54 -14.26
N GLY A 225 -18.00 0.20 -13.90
CA GLY A 225 -19.00 -0.30 -14.84
C GLY A 225 -19.01 -1.82 -15.01
N VAL A 226 -19.29 -2.29 -16.22
CA VAL A 226 -19.42 -3.73 -16.57
C VAL A 226 -18.12 -4.49 -16.27
N ALA A 227 -16.97 -3.84 -16.47
CA ALA A 227 -15.65 -4.39 -16.15
C ALA A 227 -15.47 -4.73 -14.67
N ALA A 228 -15.92 -3.85 -13.77
CA ALA A 228 -15.82 -4.05 -12.32
C ALA A 228 -16.77 -5.16 -11.84
N LYS A 229 -18.04 -5.13 -12.28
CA LYS A 229 -19.03 -6.16 -11.94
C LYS A 229 -18.59 -7.55 -12.41
N ARG A 230 -17.96 -7.66 -13.59
CA ARG A 230 -17.42 -8.93 -14.11
C ARG A 230 -16.20 -9.42 -13.35
N ALA A 231 -15.29 -8.52 -12.96
CA ALA A 231 -14.14 -8.87 -12.13
C ALA A 231 -14.55 -9.34 -10.73
N GLU A 232 -15.57 -8.69 -10.14
CA GLU A 232 -16.16 -9.09 -8.86
C GLU A 232 -16.79 -10.50 -8.96
N GLN A 233 -17.53 -10.80 -10.03
CA GLN A 233 -18.10 -12.14 -10.30
C GLN A 233 -17.04 -13.23 -10.51
N GLN A 234 -15.96 -12.94 -11.24
CA GLN A 234 -14.84 -13.89 -11.41
C GLN A 234 -14.15 -14.18 -10.08
N GLN A 235 -14.01 -13.17 -9.21
CA GLN A 235 -13.35 -13.34 -7.92
C GLN A 235 -14.22 -14.11 -6.91
N GLU A 236 -15.53 -13.93 -6.93
CA GLU A 236 -16.47 -14.76 -6.16
C GLU A 236 -16.42 -16.24 -6.59
N ASN A 237 -16.38 -16.52 -7.89
CA ASN A 237 -16.30 -17.91 -8.42
C ASN A 237 -14.99 -18.64 -8.03
N ILE A 238 -13.88 -17.93 -7.89
CA ILE A 238 -12.60 -18.50 -7.40
C ILE A 238 -12.69 -18.80 -5.88
N THR A 239 -13.49 -18.04 -5.14
CA THR A 239 -13.63 -18.19 -3.69
C THR A 239 -14.64 -19.28 -3.32
N THR A 240 -15.68 -19.51 -4.14
CA THR A 240 -16.66 -20.59 -3.95
C THR A 240 -16.15 -21.95 -4.42
N SER A 241 -15.29 -22.01 -5.45
CA SER A 241 -14.66 -23.27 -5.89
C SER A 241 -13.69 -23.89 -4.86
N THR A 242 -13.31 -23.14 -3.81
CA THR A 242 -12.50 -23.66 -2.69
C THR A 242 -13.32 -24.11 -1.48
N SER A 243 -14.66 -24.02 -1.49
CA SER A 243 -15.48 -24.30 -0.29
C SER A 243 -16.72 -25.19 -0.48
N THR A 244 -16.91 -25.86 -1.62
CA THR A 244 -17.92 -26.92 -1.74
C THR A 244 -17.46 -28.07 -2.65
N VAL A 245 -16.72 -29.02 -2.08
CA VAL A 245 -16.79 -30.42 -2.56
C VAL A 245 -17.99 -31.03 -1.85
N GLN A 246 -19.18 -30.82 -2.40
CA GLN A 246 -20.32 -31.67 -2.06
C GLN A 246 -20.10 -33.03 -2.74
N PRO A 247 -20.18 -34.16 -2.01
CA PRO A 247 -20.17 -35.46 -2.67
C PRO A 247 -21.37 -35.57 -3.61
N PRO A 248 -21.23 -36.21 -4.79
CA PRO A 248 -22.33 -36.35 -5.73
C PRO A 248 -23.48 -37.09 -5.05
N ALA A 249 -24.66 -36.45 -5.01
CA ALA A 249 -25.87 -37.10 -4.55
C ALA A 249 -26.15 -38.31 -5.45
N VAL A 250 -26.15 -39.49 -4.85
CA VAL A 250 -26.56 -40.74 -5.51
C VAL A 250 -28.05 -40.62 -5.81
N ALA A 251 -28.39 -40.35 -7.05
CA ALA A 251 -29.77 -40.42 -7.54
C ALA A 251 -30.21 -41.89 -7.51
N ILE A 252 -31.13 -42.23 -6.61
CA ILE A 252 -31.85 -43.50 -6.62
C ILE A 252 -32.75 -43.48 -7.87
N VAL A 253 -32.35 -44.23 -8.89
CA VAL A 253 -33.15 -44.42 -10.12
C VAL A 253 -34.14 -45.55 -9.86
N THR A 254 -35.41 -45.21 -9.68
CA THR A 254 -36.52 -46.17 -9.77
C THR A 254 -36.84 -46.42 -11.24
N PRO A 255 -36.86 -47.66 -11.74
CA PRO A 255 -37.15 -47.92 -13.14
C PRO A 255 -38.66 -47.93 -13.37
N GLN A 256 -39.21 -46.85 -13.92
CA GLN A 256 -40.48 -46.89 -14.66
C GLN A 256 -40.17 -46.68 -16.15
N GLN A 257 -40.17 -47.78 -16.89
CA GLN A 257 -40.02 -47.78 -18.35
C GLN A 257 -41.31 -47.23 -18.99
N GLN A 258 -41.32 -45.95 -19.34
CA GLN A 258 -42.19 -45.46 -20.40
C GLN A 258 -41.47 -45.66 -21.74
N VAL A 259 -42.03 -46.51 -22.60
CA VAL A 259 -41.55 -46.75 -23.96
C VAL A 259 -41.81 -45.49 -24.78
N LEU A 260 -40.78 -44.67 -24.94
CA LEU A 260 -40.79 -43.49 -25.81
C LEU A 260 -40.71 -43.93 -27.28
N THR A 261 -41.48 -43.28 -28.15
CA THR A 261 -41.45 -43.55 -29.58
C THR A 261 -40.14 -43.03 -30.23
N PRO A 262 -39.67 -43.60 -31.35
CA PRO A 262 -38.44 -43.14 -32.03
C PRO A 262 -38.46 -41.65 -32.40
N ALA A 263 -39.64 -41.08 -32.65
CA ALA A 263 -39.82 -39.66 -32.96
C ALA A 263 -39.59 -38.76 -31.73
N GLU A 264 -39.99 -39.20 -30.53
CA GLU A 264 -39.79 -38.45 -29.28
C GLU A 264 -38.32 -38.44 -28.85
N ILE A 265 -37.60 -39.55 -29.05
CA ILE A 265 -36.15 -39.62 -28.80
C ILE A 265 -35.38 -38.67 -29.73
N ALA A 266 -35.75 -38.64 -31.02
CA ALA A 266 -35.15 -37.74 -31.99
C ALA A 266 -35.41 -36.26 -31.65
N ASN A 267 -36.63 -35.91 -31.20
CA ASN A 267 -36.96 -34.55 -30.78
C ASN A 267 -36.20 -34.14 -29.50
N ARG A 268 -36.11 -35.02 -28.49
CA ARG A 268 -35.37 -34.75 -27.25
C ARG A 268 -33.87 -34.53 -27.51
N ASN A 269 -33.28 -35.34 -28.38
CA ASN A 269 -31.88 -35.19 -28.79
C ASN A 269 -31.65 -33.89 -29.55
N ARG A 270 -32.59 -33.49 -30.41
CA ARG A 270 -32.52 -32.23 -31.17
C ARG A 270 -32.68 -31.00 -30.28
N GLU A 271 -33.52 -31.10 -29.25
CA GLU A 271 -33.73 -30.05 -28.25
C GLU A 271 -32.54 -29.92 -27.29
N GLN A 272 -31.94 -31.04 -26.85
CA GLN A 272 -30.67 -31.03 -26.10
C GLN A 272 -29.50 -30.51 -26.94
N ALA A 273 -29.42 -30.87 -28.22
CA ALA A 273 -28.39 -30.36 -29.12
C ALA A 273 -28.55 -28.85 -29.34
N LYS A 274 -29.79 -28.34 -29.50
CA LYS A 274 -30.07 -26.90 -29.55
C LYS A 274 -29.66 -26.18 -28.27
N LYS A 275 -30.01 -26.72 -27.09
CA LYS A 275 -29.61 -26.13 -25.80
C LYS A 275 -28.10 -26.09 -25.62
N ARG A 276 -27.39 -27.16 -25.98
CA ARG A 276 -25.91 -27.18 -25.94
C ARG A 276 -25.29 -26.18 -26.92
N LEU A 277 -25.89 -26.03 -28.09
CA LEU A 277 -25.44 -25.08 -29.10
C LEU A 277 -25.69 -23.63 -28.66
N GLU A 278 -26.84 -23.34 -28.04
CA GLU A 278 -27.14 -22.04 -27.42
C GLU A 278 -26.21 -21.75 -26.25
N GLU A 279 -25.89 -22.74 -25.41
CA GLU A 279 -24.89 -22.61 -24.34
C GLU A 279 -23.49 -22.33 -24.89
N LEU A 280 -23.09 -22.99 -25.99
CA LEU A 280 -21.82 -22.72 -26.66
C LEU A 280 -21.78 -21.33 -27.30
N TYR A 281 -22.85 -20.89 -27.96
CA TYR A 281 -22.94 -19.52 -28.49
C TYR A 281 -22.89 -18.48 -27.37
N LYS A 282 -23.56 -18.73 -26.23
CA LYS A 282 -23.50 -17.87 -25.06
C LYS A 282 -22.10 -17.85 -24.43
N GLN A 283 -21.42 -18.99 -24.35
CA GLN A 283 -20.03 -19.07 -23.89
C GLN A 283 -19.06 -18.37 -24.86
N MET A 284 -19.33 -18.46 -26.17
CA MET A 284 -18.55 -17.74 -27.19
C MET A 284 -18.75 -16.23 -27.10
N ASP A 285 -19.98 -15.74 -26.93
CA ASP A 285 -20.29 -14.32 -26.67
C ASP A 285 -19.66 -13.84 -25.35
N GLU A 286 -19.68 -14.66 -24.30
CA GLU A 286 -19.00 -14.37 -23.04
C GLU A 286 -17.47 -14.35 -23.20
N SER A 287 -16.92 -15.20 -24.08
CA SER A 287 -15.49 -15.30 -24.38
C SER A 287 -14.97 -14.18 -25.28
N GLU A 288 -15.72 -13.71 -26.28
CA GLU A 288 -15.34 -12.54 -27.11
C GLU A 288 -15.45 -11.23 -26.33
N GLN A 289 -16.30 -11.18 -25.29
CA GLN A 289 -16.42 -10.04 -24.38
C GLN A 289 -15.45 -10.05 -23.19
N THR A 290 -14.45 -10.94 -23.16
CA THR A 290 -13.42 -11.03 -22.10
C THR A 290 -12.44 -9.86 -22.06
N ILE A 291 -12.38 -9.02 -23.10
CA ILE A 291 -11.52 -7.84 -23.11
C ILE A 291 -12.18 -6.74 -22.27
N VAL A 292 -11.77 -6.63 -21.00
CA VAL A 292 -12.04 -5.47 -20.16
C VAL A 292 -11.46 -4.25 -20.87
N ARG A 293 -12.33 -3.36 -21.39
CA ARG A 293 -11.89 -2.08 -21.97
C ARG A 293 -11.23 -1.25 -20.86
N LEU A 294 -9.90 -1.22 -20.89
CA LEU A 294 -9.09 -0.35 -20.05
C LEU A 294 -9.41 1.11 -20.41
N GLY A 295 -9.86 1.89 -19.42
CA GLY A 295 -10.07 3.33 -19.60
C GLY A 295 -8.76 4.12 -19.50
N ASP A 296 -8.73 5.35 -19.98
CA ASP A 296 -7.51 6.19 -20.01
C ASP A 296 -6.83 6.34 -18.63
N ALA A 297 -7.62 6.34 -17.55
CA ALA A 297 -7.11 6.38 -16.18
C ALA A 297 -6.20 5.17 -15.85
N SER A 298 -6.54 3.99 -16.36
CA SER A 298 -5.74 2.76 -16.15
C SER A 298 -4.45 2.71 -16.94
N ILE A 299 -4.35 3.49 -18.04
CA ILE A 299 -3.11 3.65 -18.81
C ILE A 299 -2.13 4.56 -18.06
N ALA A 300 -2.65 5.57 -17.35
CA ALA A 300 -1.83 6.56 -16.66
C ALA A 300 -1.40 6.15 -15.25
N ALA A 301 -2.19 5.34 -14.55
CA ALA A 301 -1.91 4.92 -13.19
C ALA A 301 -1.00 3.67 -13.14
N PRO A 302 0.07 3.64 -12.32
CA PRO A 302 0.89 2.45 -12.14
C PRO A 302 0.12 1.27 -11.52
N PHE A 303 -0.90 1.55 -10.72
CA PHE A 303 -1.80 0.53 -10.17
C PHE A 303 -3.20 0.66 -10.77
N THR A 304 -3.73 -0.46 -11.27
CA THR A 304 -5.12 -0.55 -11.73
C THR A 304 -5.87 -1.59 -10.91
N SER A 305 -6.91 -1.14 -10.20
CA SER A 305 -7.83 -2.01 -9.45
C SER A 305 -8.90 -2.55 -10.39
N ARG A 306 -9.09 -3.89 -10.35
CA ARG A 306 -10.17 -4.56 -11.08
C ARG A 306 -11.54 -4.39 -10.43
N THR A 307 -11.58 -4.07 -9.14
CA THR A 307 -12.81 -3.77 -8.42
C THR A 307 -13.01 -2.26 -8.32
N SER A 308 -14.26 -1.85 -8.18
CA SER A 308 -14.59 -0.41 -8.03
C SER A 308 -14.42 0.10 -6.59
N THR A 309 -14.01 -0.78 -5.67
CA THR A 309 -13.84 -0.49 -4.24
C THR A 309 -12.55 0.29 -3.96
N ILE A 310 -12.56 1.14 -2.93
CA ILE A 310 -11.35 1.85 -2.51
C ILE A 310 -10.45 1.00 -1.59
N GLN A 311 -10.85 -0.25 -1.31
CA GLN A 311 -10.10 -1.20 -0.50
C GLN A 311 -8.70 -1.48 -1.07
N CYS A 312 -8.52 -1.39 -2.38
CA CYS A 312 -7.22 -1.54 -3.04
C CYS A 312 -6.18 -0.55 -2.50
N VAL A 313 -6.58 0.67 -2.13
CA VAL A 313 -5.68 1.68 -1.56
C VAL A 313 -5.13 1.20 -0.22
N CYS A 314 -5.98 0.68 0.66
CA CYS A 314 -5.55 0.12 1.94
C CYS A 314 -4.61 -1.08 1.74
N HIS A 315 -4.88 -1.96 0.77
CA HIS A 315 -4.02 -3.10 0.45
C HIS A 315 -2.65 -2.67 -0.07
N ILE A 316 -2.60 -1.69 -0.99
CA ILE A 316 -1.34 -1.15 -1.52
C ILE A 316 -0.50 -0.55 -0.38
N ILE A 317 -1.12 0.21 0.54
CA ILE A 317 -0.39 0.79 1.67
C ILE A 317 0.13 -0.31 2.63
N LYS A 318 -0.70 -1.32 2.95
CA LYS A 318 -0.30 -2.46 3.80
C LYS A 318 0.89 -3.20 3.20
N GLN A 319 0.80 -3.53 1.91
CA GLN A 319 1.88 -4.19 1.17
C GLN A 319 3.13 -3.32 1.10
N GLY A 320 2.99 -2.04 0.73
CA GLY A 320 4.11 -1.10 0.65
C GLY A 320 4.88 -0.97 1.97
N ARG A 321 4.18 -0.91 3.12
CA ARG A 321 4.83 -0.89 4.43
C ARG A 321 5.55 -2.21 4.75
N CYS A 322 4.93 -3.35 4.47
CA CYS A 322 5.53 -4.66 4.67
C CYS A 322 6.81 -4.81 3.82
N THR A 323 6.73 -4.48 2.53
CA THR A 323 7.87 -4.51 1.61
C THR A 323 8.98 -3.58 2.07
N LEU A 324 8.68 -2.34 2.46
CA LEU A 324 9.71 -1.40 2.91
C LEU A 324 10.46 -1.91 4.15
N VAL A 325 9.75 -2.40 5.17
CA VAL A 325 10.39 -2.97 6.37
C VAL A 325 11.19 -4.21 6.00
N THR A 326 10.68 -5.04 5.09
CA THR A 326 11.36 -6.25 4.60
C THR A 326 12.66 -5.91 3.89
N THR A 327 12.65 -4.88 3.05
CA THR A 327 13.83 -4.39 2.36
C THR A 327 14.85 -3.82 3.34
N LEU A 328 14.42 -3.00 4.31
CA LEU A 328 15.32 -2.43 5.32
C LEU A 328 15.99 -3.49 6.20
N GLN A 329 15.23 -4.48 6.67
CA GLN A 329 15.81 -5.57 7.47
C GLN A 329 16.76 -6.44 6.63
N MET A 330 16.45 -6.69 5.35
CA MET A 330 17.36 -7.42 4.45
C MET A 330 18.68 -6.68 4.26
N PHE A 331 18.65 -5.36 4.06
CA PHE A 331 19.87 -4.56 3.96
C PHE A 331 20.70 -4.58 5.25
N LYS A 332 20.03 -4.54 6.41
CA LYS A 332 20.69 -4.62 7.71
C LYS A 332 21.41 -5.97 7.90
N ILE A 333 20.73 -7.06 7.58
CA ILE A 333 21.28 -8.42 7.63
C ILE A 333 22.46 -8.55 6.66
N LEU A 334 22.31 -8.06 5.43
CA LEU A 334 23.37 -8.11 4.43
C LEU A 334 24.62 -7.32 4.88
N ALA A 335 24.44 -6.13 5.46
CA ALA A 335 25.54 -5.32 5.97
C ALA A 335 26.29 -6.03 7.11
N LEU A 336 25.56 -6.62 8.07
CA LEU A 336 26.16 -7.38 9.17
C LEU A 336 26.94 -8.60 8.66
N ASN A 337 26.33 -9.39 7.77
CA ASN A 337 26.98 -10.57 7.20
C ASN A 337 28.22 -10.19 6.39
N ALA A 338 28.18 -9.07 5.64
CA ALA A 338 29.32 -8.57 4.90
C ALA A 338 30.47 -8.13 5.82
N LEU A 339 30.18 -7.45 6.93
CA LEU A 339 31.20 -7.04 7.90
C LEU A 339 31.85 -8.25 8.60
N ILE A 340 31.05 -9.24 9.02
CA ILE A 340 31.57 -10.49 9.61
C ILE A 340 32.44 -11.23 8.60
N LEU A 341 31.97 -11.37 7.36
CA LEU A 341 32.71 -12.04 6.29
C LEU A 341 34.00 -11.30 5.94
N ALA A 342 33.98 -9.96 5.89
CA ALA A 342 35.16 -9.16 5.61
C ALA A 342 36.26 -9.39 6.65
N TYR A 343 35.91 -9.46 7.94
CA TYR A 343 36.88 -9.80 8.98
C TYR A 343 37.45 -11.22 8.79
N SER A 344 36.60 -12.20 8.49
CA SER A 344 37.04 -13.57 8.25
C SER A 344 37.96 -13.70 7.02
N LEU A 345 37.68 -12.99 5.93
CA LEU A 345 38.47 -13.06 4.70
C LEU A 345 39.72 -12.18 4.72
N SER A 346 39.82 -11.22 5.64
CA SER A 346 41.00 -10.36 5.77
C SER A 346 41.92 -10.84 6.88
N VAL A 347 41.53 -10.68 8.13
CA VAL A 347 42.36 -10.96 9.30
C VAL A 347 42.60 -12.47 9.46
N LEU A 348 41.52 -13.25 9.50
CA LEU A 348 41.64 -14.70 9.74
C LEU A 348 42.30 -15.42 8.55
N TYR A 349 42.12 -14.90 7.33
CA TYR A 349 42.82 -15.43 6.16
C TYR A 349 44.34 -15.20 6.23
N LEU A 350 44.79 -14.03 6.68
CA LEU A 350 46.21 -13.77 6.95
C LEU A 350 46.77 -14.68 8.06
N ASP A 351 45.91 -15.06 9.01
CA ASP A 351 46.22 -16.09 10.01
C ASP A 351 46.12 -17.53 9.45
N GLY A 352 46.01 -17.74 8.13
CA GLY A 352 45.98 -19.06 7.51
C GLY A 352 44.68 -19.86 7.73
N ILE A 353 43.62 -19.21 8.23
CA ILE A 353 42.32 -19.85 8.46
C ILE A 353 41.55 -19.81 7.14
N LYS A 354 41.27 -20.99 6.60
CA LYS A 354 40.54 -21.19 5.34
C LYS A 354 39.30 -22.05 5.59
N PHE A 355 38.29 -21.93 4.72
CA PHE A 355 37.10 -22.78 4.74
C PHE A 355 37.09 -23.70 3.51
N SER A 356 36.43 -24.86 3.62
CA SER A 356 36.25 -25.76 2.49
C SER A 356 35.10 -25.33 1.58
N ASP A 357 35.11 -25.78 0.32
CA ASP A 357 34.02 -25.49 -0.63
C ASP A 357 32.67 -26.03 -0.15
N GLY A 358 32.67 -27.19 0.52
CA GLY A 358 31.48 -27.78 1.12
C GLY A 358 30.91 -26.91 2.25
N GLN A 359 31.78 -26.33 3.08
CA GLN A 359 31.41 -25.41 4.16
C GLN A 359 30.76 -24.12 3.61
N HIS A 360 31.35 -23.53 2.58
CA HIS A 360 30.79 -22.36 1.89
C HIS A 360 29.45 -22.67 1.22
N THR A 361 29.32 -23.84 0.58
CA THR A 361 28.08 -24.27 -0.08
C THR A 361 26.95 -24.43 0.93
N LEU A 362 27.21 -25.10 2.07
CA LEU A 362 26.22 -25.26 3.13
C LEU A 362 25.77 -23.91 3.68
N GLN A 363 26.73 -23.04 4.01
CA GLN A 363 26.47 -21.70 4.52
C GLN A 363 25.61 -20.89 3.53
N GLY A 364 25.97 -20.90 2.26
CA GLY A 364 25.21 -20.22 1.20
C GLY A 364 23.78 -20.74 1.06
N LEU A 365 23.58 -22.07 1.14
CA LEU A 365 22.26 -22.69 1.02
C LEU A 365 21.33 -22.31 2.20
N LEU A 366 21.84 -22.37 3.43
CA LEU A 366 21.06 -21.99 4.62
C LEU A 366 20.69 -20.50 4.59
N LEU A 367 21.63 -19.64 4.19
CA LEU A 367 21.44 -18.21 4.10
C LEU A 367 20.43 -17.84 3.01
N ALA A 368 20.54 -18.46 1.83
CA ALA A 368 19.61 -18.28 0.72
C ALA A 368 18.18 -18.69 1.10
N GLY A 369 18.03 -19.82 1.80
CA GLY A 369 16.74 -20.27 2.33
C GLY A 369 16.10 -19.23 3.27
N CYS A 370 16.88 -18.70 4.21
CA CYS A 370 16.40 -17.67 5.14
C CYS A 370 15.98 -16.38 4.41
N PHE A 371 16.77 -15.91 3.43
CA PHE A 371 16.42 -14.73 2.63
C PHE A 371 15.13 -14.92 1.82
N LEU A 372 14.96 -16.09 1.20
CA LEU A 372 13.73 -16.43 0.47
C LEU A 372 12.51 -16.33 1.38
N PHE A 373 12.56 -16.90 2.59
CA PHE A 373 11.41 -16.86 3.50
C PHE A 373 11.19 -15.49 4.17
N ILE A 374 12.21 -14.65 4.32
CA ILE A 374 12.03 -13.25 4.71
C ILE A 374 11.20 -12.51 3.67
N SER A 375 11.52 -12.65 2.38
CA SER A 375 10.83 -11.96 1.28
C SER A 375 9.34 -12.34 1.17
N ARG A 376 8.93 -13.49 1.73
CA ARG A 376 7.55 -13.99 1.71
C ARG A 376 6.73 -13.60 2.95
N SER A 377 7.25 -12.71 3.79
CA SER A 377 6.54 -12.21 4.97
C SER A 377 5.24 -11.49 4.57
N LYS A 378 4.17 -11.74 5.32
CA LYS A 378 2.84 -11.17 5.00
C LYS A 378 2.55 -9.90 5.81
N PRO A 379 1.88 -8.89 5.20
CA PRO A 379 1.40 -7.73 5.95
C PRO A 379 0.26 -8.10 6.90
N LEU A 380 0.09 -7.28 7.94
CA LEU A 380 -1.06 -7.40 8.83
C LEU A 380 -2.35 -6.94 8.15
N LYS A 381 -3.48 -7.47 8.63
CA LYS A 381 -4.82 -7.15 8.10
C LYS A 381 -5.26 -5.72 8.41
N THR A 382 -4.69 -5.08 9.42
CA THR A 382 -5.04 -3.73 9.88
C THR A 382 -3.88 -2.78 9.67
N LEU A 383 -4.18 -1.55 9.26
CA LEU A 383 -3.16 -0.50 9.16
C LEU A 383 -2.78 0.06 10.54
N ALA A 384 -1.51 -0.06 10.90
CA ALA A 384 -0.95 0.58 12.08
C ALA A 384 -0.87 2.12 11.93
N ARG A 385 -0.85 2.83 13.06
CA ARG A 385 -0.63 4.29 13.08
C ARG A 385 0.85 4.65 12.83
N GLU A 386 1.76 3.80 13.28
CA GLU A 386 3.21 3.98 13.12
C GLU A 386 3.61 3.94 11.65
N ARG A 387 4.76 4.56 11.34
CA ARG A 387 5.35 4.59 10.01
C ARG A 387 6.70 3.89 10.02
N PRO A 388 7.00 3.06 9.01
CA PRO A 388 8.34 2.50 8.86
C PRO A 388 9.37 3.61 8.60
N LEU A 389 10.63 3.34 8.93
CA LEU A 389 11.73 4.23 8.58
C LEU A 389 11.81 4.37 7.05
N PRO A 390 12.10 5.56 6.51
CA PRO A 390 12.09 5.76 5.05
C PRO A 390 13.38 5.28 4.37
N ASN A 391 14.52 5.39 5.06
CA ASN A 391 15.86 5.22 4.49
C ASN A 391 16.71 4.27 5.33
N ILE A 392 17.66 3.58 4.69
CA ILE A 392 18.64 2.70 5.35
C ILE A 392 19.64 3.52 6.17
N PHE A 393 20.09 4.66 5.64
CA PHE A 393 21.01 5.59 6.31
C PHE A 393 20.28 6.46 7.33
N ASN A 394 19.78 5.82 8.37
CA ASN A 394 19.25 6.48 9.55
C ASN A 394 20.11 6.13 10.77
N LEU A 395 20.07 6.99 11.79
CA LEU A 395 20.90 6.85 12.99
C LEU A 395 20.67 5.51 13.70
N TYR A 396 19.42 5.05 13.75
CA TYR A 396 19.06 3.76 14.35
C TYR A 396 19.73 2.58 13.64
N THR A 397 19.59 2.49 12.31
CA THR A 397 20.17 1.40 11.53
C THR A 397 21.69 1.39 11.63
N LEU A 398 22.34 2.57 11.54
CA LEU A 398 23.80 2.66 11.60
C LEU A 398 24.35 2.22 12.96
N ILE A 399 23.82 2.77 14.06
CA ILE A 399 24.26 2.41 15.41
C ILE A 399 23.95 0.93 15.69
N SER A 400 22.79 0.44 15.24
CA SER A 400 22.44 -0.96 15.47
C SER A 400 23.33 -1.92 14.69
N VAL A 401 23.70 -1.63 13.44
CA VAL A 401 24.63 -2.47 12.66
C VAL A 401 26.01 -2.46 13.31
N LEU A 402 26.55 -1.28 13.66
CA LEU A 402 27.87 -1.17 14.28
C LEU A 402 27.91 -1.83 15.67
N GLY A 403 26.86 -1.65 16.47
CA GLY A 403 26.74 -2.25 17.80
C GLY A 403 26.67 -3.78 17.74
N GLN A 404 25.84 -4.34 16.85
CA GLN A 404 25.78 -5.79 16.66
C GLN A 404 27.09 -6.33 16.08
N PHE A 405 27.69 -5.65 15.11
CA PHE A 405 28.99 -6.03 14.56
C PHE A 405 30.08 -6.08 15.65
N ALA A 406 30.13 -5.09 16.55
CA ALA A 406 31.09 -5.08 17.65
C ALA A 406 30.92 -6.28 18.59
N VAL A 407 29.67 -6.68 18.89
CA VAL A 407 29.37 -7.89 19.68
C VAL A 407 29.84 -9.14 18.96
N HIS A 408 29.44 -9.31 17.70
CA HIS A 408 29.81 -10.46 16.87
C HIS A 408 31.33 -10.58 16.70
N LEU A 409 32.02 -9.46 16.46
CA LEU A 409 33.46 -9.39 16.32
C LEU A 409 34.17 -9.78 17.63
N THR A 410 33.71 -9.25 18.77
CA THR A 410 34.29 -9.57 20.08
C THR A 410 34.11 -11.05 20.42
N ALA A 411 32.93 -11.60 20.13
CA ALA A 411 32.64 -13.02 20.34
C ALA A 411 33.52 -13.91 19.45
N LEU A 412 33.71 -13.54 18.18
CA LEU A 412 34.57 -14.25 17.24
C LEU A 412 36.05 -14.20 17.67
N ILE A 413 36.58 -13.02 18.02
CA ILE A 413 37.95 -12.85 18.51
C ILE A 413 38.19 -13.68 19.77
N TYR A 414 37.26 -13.66 20.71
CA TYR A 414 37.36 -14.44 21.95
C TYR A 414 37.47 -15.94 21.66
N VAL A 415 36.60 -16.47 20.80
CA VAL A 415 36.60 -17.90 20.42
C VAL A 415 37.87 -18.28 19.65
N VAL A 416 38.36 -17.42 18.76
CA VAL A 416 39.64 -17.62 18.05
C VAL A 416 40.81 -17.67 19.01
N ASN A 417 40.86 -16.77 19.99
CA ASN A 417 41.92 -16.76 21.00
C ASN A 417 41.89 -18.02 21.89
N GLU A 418 40.70 -18.46 22.28
CA GLU A 418 40.53 -19.71 23.03
C GLU A 418 40.91 -20.95 22.21
N ALA A 419 40.65 -20.95 20.89
CA ALA A 419 41.07 -22.01 19.99
C ALA A 419 42.61 -22.07 19.87
N HIS A 420 43.27 -20.91 19.70
CA HIS A 420 44.71 -20.84 19.57
C HIS A 420 45.46 -21.30 20.82
N LYS A 421 44.92 -21.04 22.03
CA LYS A 421 45.51 -21.56 23.28
C LYS A 421 45.57 -23.09 23.36
N ARG A 422 44.77 -23.79 22.55
CA ARG A 422 44.62 -25.26 22.57
C ARG A 422 45.39 -25.96 21.44
N ILE A 423 46.01 -25.19 20.54
CA ILE A 423 46.86 -25.72 19.47
C ILE A 423 48.31 -25.37 19.80
N PRO A 424 49.29 -26.25 19.53
CA PRO A 424 50.69 -25.90 19.66
C PRO A 424 51.03 -24.64 18.85
N PRO A 425 51.94 -23.77 19.34
CA PRO A 425 52.36 -22.59 18.61
C PRO A 425 52.95 -22.99 17.26
N ARG A 426 52.64 -22.21 16.23
CA ARG A 426 53.11 -22.46 14.87
C ARG A 426 54.63 -22.30 14.82
N PRO A 427 55.33 -23.14 14.03
CA PRO A 427 56.79 -23.04 13.90
C PRO A 427 57.24 -21.82 13.10
N GLU A 428 56.41 -21.31 12.20
CA GLU A 428 56.68 -20.14 11.35
C GLU A 428 55.85 -18.93 11.80
N GLU A 429 56.44 -17.74 11.69
CA GLU A 429 55.84 -16.47 12.13
C GLU A 429 54.65 -16.03 11.25
N PHE A 430 54.62 -16.46 9.98
CA PHE A 430 53.54 -16.18 9.03
C PHE A 430 52.92 -17.48 8.51
N ALA A 431 51.63 -17.45 8.21
CA ALA A 431 50.94 -18.60 7.61
C ALA A 431 51.26 -18.73 6.11
N ASP A 432 51.40 -19.95 5.63
CA ASP A 432 51.45 -20.24 4.20
C ASP A 432 50.05 -20.02 3.56
N LEU A 433 49.92 -18.92 2.84
CA LEU A 433 48.68 -18.53 2.16
C LEU A 433 48.41 -19.35 0.89
N GLU A 434 49.39 -20.07 0.35
CA GLU A 434 49.23 -20.92 -0.83
C GLU A 434 48.92 -22.38 -0.47
N ALA A 435 49.13 -22.79 0.78
CA ALA A 435 48.81 -24.13 1.26
C ALA A 435 47.33 -24.51 1.02
N GLU A 436 47.09 -25.76 0.62
CA GLU A 436 45.74 -26.30 0.48
C GLU A 436 45.00 -26.32 1.84
N PHE A 437 43.67 -26.29 1.79
CA PHE A 437 42.84 -26.36 2.99
C PHE A 437 43.12 -27.65 3.76
N SER A 438 43.52 -27.51 5.04
CA SER A 438 43.66 -28.61 5.97
C SER A 438 42.69 -28.44 7.16
N PRO A 439 41.96 -29.49 7.55
CA PRO A 439 41.06 -29.43 8.70
C PRO A 439 41.86 -29.22 9.98
N ASN A 440 41.54 -28.16 10.72
CA ASN A 440 42.11 -27.91 12.05
C ASN A 440 41.03 -27.39 13.01
N LEU A 441 41.36 -27.37 14.31
CA LEU A 441 40.45 -26.96 15.37
C LEU A 441 40.02 -25.49 15.23
N VAL A 442 40.92 -24.59 14.83
CA VAL A 442 40.62 -23.16 14.64
C VAL A 442 39.66 -22.97 13.45
N ASN A 443 39.93 -23.57 12.30
CA ASN A 443 39.10 -23.51 11.09
C ASN A 443 37.67 -23.97 11.41
N SER A 444 37.55 -25.11 12.08
CA SER A 444 36.27 -25.72 12.46
C SER A 444 35.47 -24.83 13.40
N THR A 445 36.14 -24.26 14.41
CA THR A 445 35.51 -23.40 15.40
C THR A 445 35.10 -22.05 14.80
N VAL A 446 35.96 -21.44 13.99
CA VAL A 446 35.67 -20.18 13.28
C VAL A 446 34.53 -20.36 12.30
N TYR A 447 34.48 -21.48 11.58
CA TYR A 447 33.38 -21.79 10.67
C TYR A 447 32.06 -21.91 11.42
N ILE A 448 32.01 -22.73 12.47
CA ILE A 448 30.84 -22.91 13.33
C ILE A 448 30.39 -21.58 13.93
N MET A 449 31.31 -20.77 14.42
CA MET A 449 30.99 -19.45 14.96
C MET A 449 30.41 -18.55 13.86
N SER A 450 31.07 -18.47 12.70
CA SER A 450 30.65 -17.62 11.58
C SER A 450 29.26 -17.97 11.05
N ILE A 451 28.95 -19.25 10.85
CA ILE A 451 27.62 -19.67 10.39
C ILE A 451 26.55 -19.39 11.46
N THR A 452 26.88 -19.57 12.74
CA THR A 452 25.97 -19.27 13.85
C THR A 452 25.65 -17.78 13.93
N LEU A 453 26.67 -16.93 13.88
CA LEU A 453 26.52 -15.48 13.89
C LEU A 453 25.63 -15.02 12.73
N GLN A 454 25.88 -15.54 11.52
CA GLN A 454 25.08 -15.21 10.35
C GLN A 454 23.62 -15.66 10.47
N ILE A 455 23.33 -16.84 11.04
CA ILE A 455 21.95 -17.27 11.27
C ILE A 455 21.29 -16.42 12.37
N ALA A 456 22.04 -16.07 13.42
CA ALA A 456 21.56 -15.23 14.52
C ALA A 456 21.16 -13.84 14.04
N THR A 457 21.86 -13.26 13.05
CA THR A 457 21.48 -11.95 12.50
C THR A 457 20.05 -11.95 11.93
N PHE A 458 19.56 -13.05 11.34
CA PHE A 458 18.17 -13.16 10.86
C PHE A 458 17.19 -13.14 12.02
N ALA A 459 17.45 -13.94 13.05
CA ALA A 459 16.56 -14.06 14.19
C ALA A 459 16.45 -12.74 14.98
N VAL A 460 17.58 -12.04 15.16
CA VAL A 460 17.65 -10.78 15.91
C VAL A 460 17.00 -9.63 15.14
N ASN A 461 17.35 -9.48 13.86
CA ASN A 461 16.97 -8.32 13.05
C ASN A 461 15.61 -8.44 12.37
N TYR A 462 14.95 -9.60 12.46
CA TYR A 462 13.58 -9.73 11.96
C TYR A 462 12.62 -8.81 12.74
N GLN A 463 11.93 -7.94 12.01
CA GLN A 463 10.95 -7.00 12.56
C GLN A 463 9.56 -7.35 12.05
N GLY A 464 8.71 -7.85 12.95
CA GLY A 464 7.31 -8.21 12.64
C GLY A 464 6.33 -7.05 12.83
N TYR A 465 5.61 -7.08 13.96
CA TYR A 465 4.67 -6.03 14.34
C TYR A 465 5.37 -4.65 14.42
N PRO A 466 4.67 -3.57 14.04
CA PRO A 466 3.24 -3.48 13.69
C PRO A 466 2.93 -3.55 12.18
N PHE A 467 3.88 -3.94 11.32
CA PHE A 467 3.73 -3.86 9.86
C PHE A 467 3.51 -5.22 9.19
N MET A 468 4.18 -6.25 9.69
CA MET A 468 4.11 -7.61 9.16
C MET A 468 3.88 -8.62 10.29
N GLU A 469 3.64 -9.87 9.91
CA GLU A 469 3.47 -10.95 10.86
C GLU A 469 4.72 -11.18 11.74
N SER A 470 4.53 -11.71 12.95
CA SER A 470 5.66 -12.03 13.82
C SER A 470 6.49 -13.19 13.28
N LEU A 471 7.74 -13.34 13.75
CA LEU A 471 8.58 -14.49 13.40
C LEU A 471 7.89 -15.82 13.72
N ARG A 472 7.10 -15.88 14.80
CA ARG A 472 6.32 -17.07 15.19
C ARG A 472 5.18 -17.38 14.23
N SER A 473 4.66 -16.37 13.56
CA SER A 473 3.57 -16.49 12.58
C SER A 473 4.11 -16.88 11.19
N ASN A 474 5.30 -16.38 10.83
CA ASN A 474 6.02 -16.77 9.62
C ASN A 474 6.66 -18.17 9.79
N LYS A 475 5.83 -19.21 9.71
CA LYS A 475 6.26 -20.61 9.90
C LYS A 475 7.43 -21.02 8.99
N PRO A 476 7.44 -20.69 7.69
CA PRO A 476 8.57 -21.04 6.82
C PRO A 476 9.92 -20.48 7.30
N LEU A 477 9.95 -19.19 7.67
CA LEU A 477 11.18 -18.57 8.17
C LEU A 477 11.58 -19.14 9.53
N LEU A 478 10.62 -19.35 10.43
CA LEU A 478 10.87 -19.94 11.74
C LEU A 478 11.47 -21.34 11.62
N TYR A 479 10.88 -22.20 10.80
CA TYR A 479 11.42 -23.55 10.59
C TYR A 479 12.78 -23.54 9.93
N SER A 480 13.04 -22.61 8.99
CA SER A 480 14.37 -22.43 8.40
C SER A 480 15.41 -22.08 9.46
N ILE A 481 15.12 -21.10 10.33
CA ILE A 481 16.04 -20.68 11.40
C ILE A 481 16.26 -21.80 12.42
N ILE A 482 15.18 -22.48 12.85
CA ILE A 482 15.28 -23.61 13.79
C ILE A 482 16.10 -24.75 13.18
N PHE A 483 15.86 -25.07 11.91
CA PHE A 483 16.61 -26.09 11.19
C PHE A 483 18.09 -25.73 11.11
N SER A 484 18.42 -24.50 10.74
CA SER A 484 19.80 -24.01 10.67
C SER A 484 20.49 -24.04 12.03
N PHE A 485 19.85 -23.58 13.11
CA PHE A 485 20.41 -23.68 14.46
C PHE A 485 20.57 -25.13 14.94
N THR A 486 19.61 -26.00 14.63
CA THR A 486 19.68 -27.42 14.99
C THR A 486 20.83 -28.11 14.27
N LEU A 487 21.03 -27.79 12.98
CA LEU A 487 22.14 -28.31 12.19
C LEU A 487 23.48 -27.86 12.78
N VAL A 488 23.62 -26.58 13.11
CA VAL A 488 24.83 -26.04 13.75
C VAL A 488 25.09 -26.68 15.12
N LEU A 489 24.06 -26.84 15.96
CA LEU A 489 24.19 -27.53 17.24
C LEU A 489 24.60 -29.00 17.05
N SER A 490 24.08 -29.67 16.01
CA SER A 490 24.49 -31.02 15.65
C SER A 490 25.97 -31.09 15.27
N LEU A 491 26.52 -30.06 14.61
CA LEU A 491 27.95 -29.97 14.30
C LEU A 491 28.79 -29.70 15.55
N ILE A 492 28.32 -28.84 16.46
CA ILE A 492 29.00 -28.52 17.73
C ILE A 492 29.12 -29.77 18.62
N PHE A 493 28.03 -30.51 18.80
CA PHE A 493 27.94 -31.69 19.68
C PHE A 493 28.31 -33.02 18.99
N ASN A 494 28.70 -32.98 17.72
CA ASN A 494 28.99 -34.16 16.91
C ASN A 494 27.88 -35.23 16.96
N LEU A 495 26.62 -34.80 16.90
CA LEU A 495 25.45 -35.72 16.94
C LEU A 495 25.32 -36.55 15.65
N LEU A 496 25.84 -36.04 14.54
CA LEU A 496 25.82 -36.67 13.22
C LEU A 496 27.24 -36.75 12.65
N PRO A 497 28.03 -37.78 13.02
CA PRO A 497 29.45 -37.89 12.63
C PRO A 497 29.68 -37.86 11.11
N GLN A 498 28.73 -38.40 10.34
CA GLN A 498 28.75 -38.41 8.87
C GLN A 498 28.77 -36.99 8.29
N LEU A 499 28.02 -36.05 8.88
CA LEU A 499 28.02 -34.66 8.43
C LEU A 499 29.31 -33.94 8.84
N THR A 500 29.81 -34.20 10.05
CA THR A 500 31.07 -33.66 10.54
C THR A 500 32.24 -34.01 9.60
N GLU A 501 32.30 -35.27 9.17
CA GLU A 501 33.31 -35.76 8.21
C GLU A 501 33.12 -35.15 6.81
N GLN A 502 31.88 -35.13 6.29
CA GLN A 502 31.57 -34.55 4.99
C GLN A 502 31.95 -33.07 4.88
N PHE A 503 31.78 -32.30 5.95
CA PHE A 503 32.14 -30.88 5.99
C PHE A 503 33.55 -30.62 6.51
N GLN A 504 34.36 -31.68 6.69
CA GLN A 504 35.75 -31.59 7.14
C GLN A 504 35.91 -30.78 8.44
N ILE A 505 34.98 -30.99 9.39
CA ILE A 505 34.96 -30.33 10.69
C ILE A 505 35.70 -31.23 11.69
N VAL A 506 36.71 -30.67 12.35
CA VAL A 506 37.47 -31.36 13.40
C VAL A 506 36.64 -31.39 14.70
N LEU A 507 36.70 -32.51 15.42
CA LEU A 507 36.02 -32.66 16.71
C LEU A 507 36.52 -31.61 17.70
N ILE A 508 35.60 -30.77 18.18
CA ILE A 508 35.88 -29.76 19.20
C ILE A 508 35.96 -30.45 20.56
N PRO A 509 37.05 -30.24 21.34
CA PRO A 509 37.17 -30.72 22.72
C PRO A 509 35.98 -30.32 23.60
N ASP A 510 35.61 -31.17 24.56
CA ASP A 510 34.37 -30.98 25.35
C ASP A 510 34.36 -29.67 26.16
N ASP A 511 35.51 -29.24 26.68
CA ASP A 511 35.67 -27.96 27.39
C ASP A 511 35.43 -26.77 26.44
N MET A 512 36.01 -26.82 25.24
CA MET A 512 35.87 -25.79 24.23
C MET A 512 34.45 -25.75 23.64
N ARG A 513 33.79 -26.90 23.53
CA ARG A 513 32.41 -27.01 23.06
C ARG A 513 31.45 -26.20 23.94
N LEU A 514 31.60 -26.30 25.26
CA LEU A 514 30.80 -25.53 26.21
C LEU A 514 31.08 -24.03 26.09
N ILE A 515 32.35 -23.63 25.91
CA ILE A 515 32.72 -22.22 25.71
C ILE A 515 32.03 -21.67 24.46
N VAL A 516 32.15 -22.35 23.32
CA VAL A 516 31.50 -21.93 22.06
C VAL A 516 29.99 -21.81 22.25
N PHE A 517 29.36 -22.79 22.90
CA PHE A 517 27.92 -22.78 23.17
C PHE A 517 27.47 -21.57 24.00
N TYR A 518 28.18 -21.26 25.10
CA TYR A 518 27.84 -20.10 25.94
C TYR A 518 28.11 -18.78 25.24
N VAL A 519 29.19 -18.68 24.47
CA VAL A 519 29.51 -17.48 23.69
C VAL A 519 28.43 -17.20 22.64
N VAL A 520 27.97 -18.24 21.93
CA VAL A 520 26.86 -18.13 20.98
C VAL A 520 25.60 -17.58 21.65
N ILE A 521 25.22 -18.14 22.81
CA ILE A 521 24.04 -17.66 23.54
C ILE A 521 24.21 -16.20 23.97
N GLY A 522 25.38 -15.85 24.52
CA GLY A 522 25.69 -14.49 24.94
C GLY A 522 25.65 -13.50 23.79
N ASP A 523 26.20 -13.87 22.63
CA ASP A 523 26.19 -13.07 21.40
C ASP A 523 24.76 -12.77 20.94
N VAL A 524 23.92 -13.80 20.79
CA VAL A 524 22.52 -13.63 20.34
C VAL A 524 21.74 -12.74 21.31
N ILE A 525 21.88 -12.97 22.62
CA ILE A 525 21.17 -12.19 23.65
C ILE A 525 21.62 -10.73 23.62
N LEU A 526 22.93 -10.47 23.58
CA LEU A 526 23.46 -9.12 23.62
C LEU A 526 23.14 -8.34 22.34
N ALA A 527 23.29 -8.98 21.16
CA ALA A 527 22.89 -8.40 19.88
C ALA A 527 21.38 -8.06 19.86
N TYR A 528 20.54 -8.93 20.42
CA TYR A 528 19.11 -8.69 20.56
C TYR A 528 18.78 -7.51 21.48
N ILE A 529 19.43 -7.43 22.66
CA ILE A 529 19.21 -6.33 23.61
C ILE A 529 19.60 -4.99 22.97
N ILE A 530 20.77 -4.92 22.33
CA ILE A 530 21.24 -3.69 21.66
C ILE A 530 20.24 -3.26 20.59
N ASP A 531 19.78 -4.17 19.74
CA ASP A 531 18.78 -3.86 18.71
C ASP A 531 17.49 -3.28 19.29
N ARG A 532 16.92 -3.96 20.30
CA ARG A 532 15.60 -3.59 20.85
C ARG A 532 15.64 -2.31 21.67
N VAL A 533 16.72 -2.07 22.41
CA VAL A 533 16.94 -0.82 23.13
C VAL A 533 17.04 0.35 22.14
N LEU A 534 17.85 0.21 21.08
CA LEU A 534 17.95 1.24 20.05
C LEU A 534 16.63 1.46 19.32
N ALA A 535 15.90 0.39 19.00
CA ALA A 535 14.61 0.48 18.33
C ALA A 535 13.59 1.24 19.16
N PHE A 536 13.60 1.07 20.48
CA PHE A 536 12.72 1.79 21.41
C PHE A 536 13.01 3.29 21.44
N PHE A 537 14.27 3.70 21.49
CA PHE A 537 14.62 5.13 21.61
C PHE A 537 14.63 5.89 20.27
N ILE A 538 15.10 5.26 19.19
CA ILE A 538 15.37 5.95 17.91
C ILE A 538 14.82 5.21 16.68
N GLY A 539 14.09 4.11 16.86
CA GLY A 539 13.58 3.27 15.76
C GLY A 539 12.25 3.70 15.13
N GLN A 540 11.62 4.79 15.59
CA GLN A 540 10.31 5.22 15.09
C GLN A 540 10.37 6.54 14.31
N ALA A 541 9.76 6.56 13.12
CA ALA A 541 9.56 7.79 12.35
C ALA A 541 8.38 8.60 12.94
N LYS A 542 8.68 9.81 13.46
CA LYS A 542 7.64 10.74 13.95
C LYS A 542 6.91 11.42 12.79
N LEU A 543 5.63 11.72 13.01
CA LEU A 543 4.83 12.49 12.06
C LEU A 543 5.28 13.95 12.12
N LYS A 544 5.59 14.54 10.96
CA LYS A 544 5.90 15.97 10.86
C LYS A 544 4.60 16.74 11.07
N GLU A 545 4.46 17.38 12.22
CA GLU A 545 3.36 18.31 12.48
C GLU A 545 3.63 19.60 11.68
N TYR A 546 2.64 20.02 10.90
CA TYR A 546 2.68 21.22 10.04
C TYR A 546 1.79 22.31 10.63
#